data_AF-D1BE31-F1
#
_entry.id   AF-D1BE31-F1
#
_cell.length_a   1.000
_cell.length_b   1.000
_cell.length_c   1.000
_cell.angle_alpha   90.00
_cell.angle_beta   90.00
_cell.angle_gamma   90.00
#
_symmetry.space_group_name_H-M   'P 1'
#
loop_
_entity.id
_entity.type
_entity.pdbx_description
1 polymer ?
#
loop_
_entity_poly.entity_id
_entity_poly.type
_entity_poly.pdbx_seq_one_letter_code
_entity_poly.pdbx_strand_id
1 'polypeptide(L)'
;MKTCLLIALLLLTTSCSSTSPDTGPDGRTAEPERSAAQTRAVETGEVTADDYEQAFREFQACMADGGYEVSDSGMTGNVYDYSFPQAATGAGVYEPCYEYHFSEIDLVWQLANEDFSYTTQLIKKCLLERGIEPQDTSREVNAQLDEHGISFGDC
;
A
#
# COMPACT_ATOMS: atom_id res chain seq x y z
N MET A 1 46.68 50.02 -32.23
CA MET A 1 47.50 50.80 -31.27
C MET A 1 47.03 50.41 -29.87
N LYS A 2 47.80 49.56 -29.13
CA LYS A 2 48.66 49.92 -27.96
C LYS A 2 47.91 50.86 -26.98
N THR A 3 47.62 50.50 -25.73
CA THR A 3 48.56 50.14 -24.63
C THR A 3 47.76 49.48 -23.48
N CYS A 4 48.10 48.26 -23.05
CA CYS A 4 48.76 47.88 -21.79
C CYS A 4 48.01 48.21 -20.48
N LEU A 5 47.49 47.19 -19.80
CA LEU A 5 47.55 47.10 -18.34
C LEU A 5 47.68 45.62 -17.92
N LEU A 6 48.86 45.29 -17.40
CA LEU A 6 49.18 44.06 -16.69
C LEU A 6 48.48 44.04 -15.33
N ILE A 7 47.77 42.97 -14.99
CA ILE A 7 47.65 42.51 -13.59
C ILE A 7 47.83 40.99 -13.60
N ALA A 8 49.03 40.57 -13.20
CA ALA A 8 49.33 39.20 -12.81
C ALA A 8 48.71 38.95 -11.43
N LEU A 9 47.87 37.91 -11.32
CA LEU A 9 47.44 37.38 -10.03
C LEU A 9 47.83 35.90 -9.97
N LEU A 10 48.93 35.62 -9.27
CA LEU A 10 49.31 34.28 -8.84
C LEU A 10 48.28 33.79 -7.84
N LEU A 11 47.55 32.72 -8.17
CA LEU A 11 46.83 31.90 -7.20
C LEU A 11 47.51 30.53 -7.15
N LEU A 12 48.39 30.39 -6.16
CA LEU A 12 48.81 29.10 -5.61
C LEU A 12 47.58 28.49 -4.93
N THR A 13 47.00 27.45 -5.52
CA THR A 13 46.16 26.51 -4.75
C THR A 13 46.78 25.13 -4.86
N THR A 14 47.22 24.69 -3.68
CA THR A 14 47.79 23.40 -3.34
C THR A 14 46.84 22.28 -3.74
N SER A 15 47.34 21.37 -4.56
CA SER A 15 46.74 20.06 -4.79
C SER A 15 46.85 19.24 -3.50
N CYS A 16 45.73 19.02 -2.80
CA CYS A 16 45.58 17.87 -1.91
C CYS A 16 44.94 16.76 -2.74
N SER A 17 45.75 15.80 -3.16
CA SER A 17 45.28 14.50 -3.62
C SER A 17 44.87 13.70 -2.38
N SER A 18 43.57 13.67 -2.08
CA SER A 18 43.00 12.74 -1.11
C SER A 18 42.59 11.46 -1.84
N THR A 19 43.53 10.55 -2.05
CA THR A 19 43.21 9.18 -2.45
C THR A 19 42.76 8.42 -1.21
N SER A 20 41.44 8.33 -0.99
CA SER A 20 40.87 7.36 -0.06
C SER A 20 40.57 6.07 -0.83
N PRO A 21 41.16 4.91 -0.47
CA PRO A 21 40.67 3.63 -0.94
C PRO A 21 39.51 3.24 -0.03
N ASP A 22 38.29 3.63 -0.39
CA ASP A 22 37.10 3.13 0.28
C ASP A 22 36.58 1.91 -0.51
N THR A 23 37.11 0.75 -0.16
CA THR A 23 36.52 -0.55 -0.52
C THR A 23 36.01 -1.17 0.77
N GLY A 24 35.06 -0.50 1.40
CA GLY A 24 34.12 -1.14 2.32
C GLY A 24 33.05 -1.86 1.51
N PRO A 25 32.56 -3.04 1.92
CA PRO A 25 31.36 -3.60 1.34
C PRO A 25 30.24 -2.60 1.59
N ASP A 26 29.61 -2.12 0.52
CA ASP A 26 28.48 -1.20 0.57
C ASP A 26 27.33 -1.93 1.30
N GLY A 27 27.34 -1.85 2.62
CA GLY A 27 26.37 -2.46 3.53
C GLY A 27 25.05 -1.71 3.56
N ARG A 28 24.65 -1.12 2.42
CA ARG A 28 23.27 -0.75 2.19
C ARG A 28 22.50 -2.05 2.03
N THR A 29 21.86 -2.50 3.10
CA THR A 29 20.63 -3.29 2.96
C THR A 29 19.79 -2.58 1.91
N ALA A 30 19.66 -3.19 0.73
CA ALA A 30 18.73 -2.70 -0.28
C ALA A 30 17.39 -2.51 0.42
N GLU A 31 16.89 -1.28 0.41
CA GLU A 31 15.50 -1.02 0.77
C GLU A 31 14.64 -1.99 -0.05
N PRO A 32 13.68 -2.70 0.56
CA PRO A 32 12.83 -3.60 -0.22
C PRO A 32 12.19 -2.79 -1.34
N GLU A 33 12.58 -3.09 -2.58
CA GLU A 33 11.99 -2.43 -3.74
C GLU A 33 10.52 -2.83 -3.80
N ARG A 34 9.63 -1.86 -4.02
CA ARG A 34 8.20 -2.13 -4.25
C ARG A 34 8.04 -3.17 -5.36
N SER A 35 7.12 -4.10 -5.16
CA SER A 35 6.86 -5.12 -6.17
C SER A 35 6.38 -4.49 -7.48
N ALA A 36 6.66 -5.14 -8.61
CA ALA A 36 6.21 -4.66 -9.92
C ALA A 36 4.67 -4.53 -10.01
N ALA A 37 3.93 -5.31 -9.22
CA ALA A 37 2.49 -5.19 -9.09
C ALA A 37 2.10 -3.90 -8.35
N GLN A 38 2.77 -3.55 -7.25
CA GLN A 38 2.53 -2.28 -6.57
C GLN A 38 2.87 -1.08 -7.45
N THR A 39 3.95 -1.15 -8.24
CA THR A 39 4.29 -0.08 -9.19
C THR A 39 3.17 0.14 -10.20
N ARG A 40 2.63 -0.93 -10.81
CA ARG A 40 1.50 -0.81 -11.74
C ARG A 40 0.25 -0.27 -11.06
N ALA A 41 -0.11 -0.79 -9.88
CA ALA A 41 -1.29 -0.35 -9.13
C ALA A 41 -1.25 1.15 -8.84
N VAL A 42 -0.08 1.68 -8.47
CA VAL A 42 0.13 3.11 -8.25
C VAL A 42 0.06 3.92 -9.55
N GLU A 43 0.51 3.38 -10.68
CA GLU A 43 0.55 4.09 -11.97
C GLU A 43 -0.82 4.11 -12.68
N THR A 44 -1.56 3.00 -12.65
CA THR A 44 -2.82 2.84 -13.39
C THR A 44 -4.05 3.05 -12.52
N GLY A 45 -3.93 2.88 -11.20
CA GLY A 45 -5.07 2.80 -10.30
C GLY A 45 -5.92 1.53 -10.50
N GLU A 46 -5.36 0.53 -11.20
CA GLU A 46 -6.03 -0.74 -11.48
C GLU A 46 -5.24 -1.89 -10.85
N VAL A 47 -5.95 -2.82 -10.20
CA VAL A 47 -5.39 -4.03 -9.60
C VAL A 47 -6.17 -5.22 -10.15
N THR A 48 -5.46 -6.23 -10.65
CA THR A 48 -6.07 -7.51 -11.06
C THR A 48 -6.14 -8.48 -9.88
N ALA A 49 -6.96 -9.53 -10.00
CA ALA A 49 -7.04 -10.57 -8.97
C ALA A 49 -5.68 -11.23 -8.71
N ASP A 50 -4.90 -11.47 -9.78
CA ASP A 50 -3.56 -12.04 -9.69
C ASP A 50 -2.59 -11.09 -8.95
N ASP A 51 -2.70 -9.78 -9.18
CA ASP A 51 -1.90 -8.78 -8.45
C ASP A 51 -2.22 -8.79 -6.95
N TYR A 52 -3.51 -8.84 -6.60
CA TYR A 52 -3.98 -8.87 -5.22
C TYR A 52 -3.52 -10.15 -4.49
N GLU A 53 -3.71 -11.30 -5.12
CA GLU A 53 -3.30 -12.61 -4.59
C GLU A 53 -1.77 -12.70 -4.43
N GLN A 54 -1.01 -12.23 -5.41
CA GLN A 54 0.45 -12.21 -5.35
C GLN A 54 0.96 -11.28 -4.24
N ALA A 55 0.42 -10.08 -4.12
CA ALA A 55 0.79 -9.11 -3.09
C ALA A 55 0.49 -9.63 -1.68
N PHE A 56 -0.65 -10.29 -1.48
CA PHE A 56 -0.97 -10.94 -0.21
C PHE A 56 0.05 -12.04 0.13
N ARG A 57 0.42 -12.88 -0.84
CA ARG A 57 1.47 -13.91 -0.65
C ARG A 57 2.83 -13.31 -0.26
N GLU A 58 3.22 -12.20 -0.88
CA GLU A 58 4.47 -11.50 -0.54
C GLU A 58 4.44 -10.95 0.90
N PHE A 59 3.31 -10.39 1.31
CA PHE A 59 3.09 -9.98 2.70
C PHE A 59 3.19 -11.17 3.67
N GLN A 60 2.54 -12.30 3.37
CA GLN A 60 2.64 -13.51 4.18
C GLN A 60 4.09 -14.01 4.29
N ALA A 61 4.83 -14.02 3.18
CA ALA A 61 6.23 -14.44 3.16
C ALA A 61 7.12 -13.52 4.00
N CYS A 62 6.97 -12.19 3.87
CA CYS A 62 7.72 -11.21 4.67
C CYS A 62 7.46 -11.37 6.17
N MET A 63 6.18 -11.56 6.55
CA MET A 63 5.80 -11.81 7.94
C MET A 63 6.42 -13.10 8.49
N ALA A 64 6.39 -14.18 7.69
CA ALA A 64 6.97 -15.47 8.05
C ALA A 64 8.49 -15.39 8.23
N ASP A 65 9.20 -14.65 7.37
CA ASP A 65 10.64 -14.37 7.50
C ASP A 65 10.96 -13.61 8.80
N GLY A 66 10.05 -12.76 9.27
CA GLY A 66 10.10 -12.11 10.58
C GLY A 66 9.70 -13.00 11.76
N GLY A 67 9.33 -14.26 11.51
CA GLY A 67 8.91 -15.24 12.53
C GLY A 67 7.44 -15.14 12.94
N TYR A 68 6.59 -14.49 12.13
CA TYR A 68 5.17 -14.30 12.43
C TYR A 68 4.30 -14.83 11.28
N GLU A 69 3.51 -15.87 11.55
CA GLU A 69 2.59 -16.42 10.55
C GLU A 69 1.34 -15.55 10.38
N VAL A 70 0.89 -15.40 9.12
CA VAL A 70 -0.40 -14.78 8.78
C VAL A 70 -1.40 -15.89 8.47
N SER A 71 -2.46 -16.00 9.26
CA SER A 71 -3.55 -16.94 9.03
C SER A 71 -4.53 -16.37 8.02
N ASP A 72 -4.64 -17.01 6.85
CA ASP A 72 -5.67 -16.76 5.85
C ASP A 72 -7.00 -17.43 6.28
N SER A 73 -8.06 -16.65 6.37
CA SER A 73 -9.43 -17.11 6.70
C SER A 73 -10.34 -17.19 5.47
N GLY A 74 -9.78 -16.98 4.28
CA GLY A 74 -10.50 -16.90 3.01
C GLY A 74 -10.77 -15.46 2.60
N MET A 75 -11.81 -15.28 1.78
CA MET A 75 -12.21 -13.97 1.27
C MET A 75 -13.66 -13.67 1.64
N THR A 76 -13.92 -12.43 2.06
CA THR A 76 -15.26 -11.87 2.21
C THR A 76 -15.41 -10.67 1.27
N GLY A 77 -16.40 -10.71 0.38
CA GLY A 77 -16.61 -9.63 -0.58
C GLY A 77 -15.41 -9.37 -1.50
N ASN A 78 -14.71 -10.44 -1.91
CA ASN A 78 -13.46 -10.42 -2.67
C ASN A 78 -12.25 -9.83 -1.94
N VAL A 79 -12.31 -9.56 -0.63
CA VAL A 79 -11.19 -9.04 0.17
C VAL A 79 -10.68 -10.15 1.09
N TYR A 80 -9.37 -10.26 1.30
CA TYR A 80 -8.80 -11.26 2.22
C TYR A 80 -9.19 -10.97 3.66
N ASP A 81 -9.72 -11.99 4.35
CA ASP A 81 -9.85 -11.99 5.80
C ASP A 81 -8.64 -12.71 6.40
N TYR A 82 -7.83 -11.99 7.16
CA TYR A 82 -6.63 -12.57 7.75
C TYR A 82 -6.37 -12.09 9.17
N SER A 83 -5.52 -12.82 9.87
CA SER A 83 -5.07 -12.47 11.22
C SER A 83 -3.60 -12.80 11.39
N PHE A 84 -2.95 -12.10 12.32
CA PHE A 84 -1.56 -12.33 12.68
C PHE A 84 -1.36 -12.04 14.18
N PRO A 85 -0.30 -12.59 14.82
CA PRO A 85 -0.02 -12.32 16.22
C PRO A 85 0.25 -10.84 16.48
N GLN A 86 -0.39 -10.24 17.50
CA GLN A 86 -0.14 -8.85 17.89
C GLN A 86 1.35 -8.54 18.18
N ALA A 87 2.12 -9.55 18.57
CA ALA A 87 3.56 -9.44 18.77
C ALA A 87 4.32 -9.00 17.51
N ALA A 88 3.80 -9.24 16.30
CA ALA A 88 4.42 -8.81 15.04
C ALA A 88 4.47 -7.28 14.92
N THR A 89 3.41 -6.59 15.37
CA THR A 89 3.39 -5.12 15.44
C THR A 89 4.35 -4.62 16.51
N GLY A 90 4.35 -5.24 17.69
CA GLY A 90 5.26 -4.87 18.78
C GLY A 90 6.74 -5.06 18.45
N ALA A 91 7.06 -6.02 17.58
CA ALA A 91 8.40 -6.25 17.05
C ALA A 91 8.74 -5.39 15.83
N GLY A 92 7.79 -4.62 15.30
CA GLY A 92 8.00 -3.77 14.11
C GLY A 92 8.11 -4.54 12.79
N VAL A 93 7.65 -5.79 12.72
CA VAL A 93 7.67 -6.60 11.49
C VAL A 93 6.46 -6.30 10.61
N TYR A 94 5.28 -6.10 11.22
CA TYR A 94 4.04 -5.92 10.47
C TYR A 94 4.07 -4.71 9.53
N GLU A 95 4.41 -3.53 10.06
CA GLU A 95 4.28 -2.28 9.30
C GLU A 95 5.09 -2.31 8.00
N PRO A 96 6.40 -2.64 8.01
CA PRO A 96 7.17 -2.71 6.77
C PRO A 96 6.63 -3.80 5.82
N CYS A 97 6.30 -4.99 6.33
CA CYS A 97 5.81 -6.07 5.47
C CYS A 97 4.49 -5.69 4.77
N TYR A 98 3.57 -5.06 5.50
CA TYR A 98 2.30 -4.61 4.93
C TYR A 98 2.51 -3.45 3.95
N GLU A 99 3.27 -2.42 4.34
CA GLU A 99 3.53 -1.24 3.50
C GLU A 99 4.21 -1.60 2.18
N TYR A 100 5.29 -2.39 2.21
CA TYR A 100 6.09 -2.67 1.01
C TYR A 100 5.48 -3.71 0.07
N HIS A 101 4.67 -4.63 0.61
CA HIS A 101 4.17 -5.75 -0.19
C HIS A 101 2.69 -5.69 -0.50
N PHE A 102 1.85 -5.03 0.31
CA PHE A 102 0.40 -5.19 0.19
C PHE A 102 -0.43 -3.90 0.22
N SER A 103 -0.05 -2.88 1.00
CA SER A 103 -0.93 -1.74 1.35
C SER A 103 -1.58 -1.02 0.16
N GLU A 104 -0.82 -0.62 -0.85
CA GLU A 104 -1.35 0.14 -2.00
C GLU A 104 -2.27 -0.71 -2.87
N ILE A 105 -1.90 -1.97 -3.06
CA ILE A 105 -2.70 -2.95 -3.80
C ILE A 105 -4.01 -3.22 -3.05
N ASP A 106 -3.93 -3.41 -1.73
CA ASP A 106 -5.09 -3.66 -0.87
C ASP A 106 -6.05 -2.46 -0.85
N LEU A 107 -5.53 -1.24 -0.77
CA LEU A 107 -6.34 -0.02 -0.86
C LEU A 107 -7.12 0.05 -2.18
N VAL A 108 -6.44 -0.05 -3.32
CA VAL A 108 -7.08 0.05 -4.63
C VAL A 108 -8.09 -1.08 -4.83
N TRP A 109 -7.73 -2.30 -4.42
CA TRP A 109 -8.60 -3.46 -4.54
C TRP A 109 -9.85 -3.35 -3.68
N GLN A 110 -9.73 -2.95 -2.41
CA GLN A 110 -10.88 -2.79 -1.51
C GLN A 110 -11.84 -1.71 -2.00
N LEU A 111 -11.32 -0.59 -2.52
CA LEU A 111 -12.16 0.45 -3.12
C LEU A 111 -12.92 -0.06 -4.36
N ALA A 112 -12.26 -0.83 -5.22
CA ALA A 112 -12.89 -1.42 -6.40
C ALA A 112 -13.93 -2.51 -6.07
N ASN A 113 -13.88 -3.08 -4.87
CA ASN A 113 -14.76 -4.17 -4.42
C ASN A 113 -15.73 -3.75 -3.30
N GLU A 114 -15.87 -2.45 -3.01
CA GLU A 114 -16.71 -1.96 -1.91
C GLU A 114 -18.19 -2.39 -2.03
N ASP A 115 -18.67 -2.55 -3.26
CA ASP A 115 -20.03 -2.97 -3.59
C ASP A 115 -20.33 -4.42 -3.17
N PHE A 116 -19.30 -5.25 -3.03
CA PHE A 116 -19.38 -6.63 -2.60
C PHE A 116 -19.11 -6.83 -1.11
N SER A 117 -18.72 -5.77 -0.39
CA SER A 117 -18.37 -5.84 1.03
C SER A 117 -19.53 -6.36 1.88
N TYR A 118 -19.20 -7.00 3.01
CA TYR A 118 -20.21 -7.47 3.97
C TYR A 118 -21.18 -6.37 4.38
N THR A 119 -20.68 -5.16 4.63
CA THR A 119 -21.49 -3.99 4.99
C THR A 119 -22.48 -3.64 3.90
N THR A 120 -22.05 -3.56 2.63
CA THR A 120 -22.96 -3.29 1.51
C THR A 120 -24.04 -4.37 1.40
N GLN A 121 -23.67 -5.65 1.53
CA GLN A 121 -24.64 -6.75 1.49
C GLN A 121 -25.63 -6.72 2.66
N LEU A 122 -25.18 -6.34 3.86
CA LEU A 122 -26.03 -6.14 5.03
C LEU A 122 -27.06 -5.03 4.79
N ILE A 123 -26.62 -3.89 4.24
CA ILE A 123 -27.51 -2.76 3.91
C ILE A 123 -28.53 -3.17 2.84
N LYS A 124 -28.10 -3.85 1.77
CA LYS A 124 -29.02 -4.37 0.73
C LYS A 124 -30.09 -5.26 1.33
N LYS A 125 -29.71 -6.18 2.23
CA LYS A 125 -30.67 -7.03 2.95
C LYS A 125 -31.62 -6.22 3.83
N CYS A 126 -31.10 -5.25 4.57
CA CYS A 126 -31.88 -4.36 5.44
C CYS A 126 -32.95 -3.56 4.68
N LEU A 127 -32.61 -3.08 3.46
CA LEU A 127 -33.54 -2.42 2.55
C LEU A 127 -34.62 -3.39 2.04
N LEU A 128 -34.24 -4.60 1.61
CA LEU A 128 -35.19 -5.62 1.15
C LEU A 128 -36.21 -6.01 2.21
N GLU A 129 -35.77 -6.19 3.47
CA GLU A 129 -36.66 -6.51 4.60
C GLU A 129 -37.70 -5.41 4.88
N ARG A 130 -37.45 -4.19 4.40
CA ARG A 130 -38.34 -3.03 4.49
C ARG A 130 -39.13 -2.78 3.22
N GLY A 131 -39.03 -3.67 2.22
CA GLY A 131 -39.72 -3.56 0.95
C GLY A 131 -39.12 -2.51 0.00
N ILE A 132 -37.85 -2.14 0.19
CA ILE A 132 -37.11 -1.23 -0.69
C ILE A 132 -36.17 -2.07 -1.55
N GLU A 133 -36.28 -1.95 -2.88
CA GLU A 133 -35.34 -2.60 -3.81
C GLU A 133 -33.97 -1.91 -3.73
N PRO A 134 -32.88 -2.64 -3.40
CA PRO A 134 -31.56 -2.03 -3.28
C PRO A 134 -30.96 -1.67 -4.62
N GLN A 135 -30.20 -0.58 -4.64
CA GLN A 135 -29.34 -0.23 -5.78
C GLN A 135 -28.08 -1.08 -5.84
N ASP A 136 -27.32 -0.93 -6.92
CA ASP A 136 -26.18 -1.79 -7.20
C ASP A 136 -24.93 -1.39 -6.39
N THR A 137 -24.67 -0.09 -6.24
CA THR A 137 -23.41 0.37 -5.62
C THR A 137 -23.55 0.68 -4.12
N SER A 138 -22.45 0.53 -3.38
CA SER A 138 -22.29 0.90 -1.97
C SER A 138 -22.76 2.35 -1.74
N ARG A 139 -22.37 3.27 -2.61
CA ARG A 139 -22.76 4.68 -2.53
C ARG A 139 -24.28 4.85 -2.62
N GLU A 140 -24.91 4.19 -3.58
CA GLU A 140 -26.35 4.32 -3.81
C GLU A 140 -27.15 3.65 -2.69
N VAL A 141 -26.75 2.48 -2.20
CA VAL A 141 -27.47 1.83 -1.09
C VAL A 141 -27.34 2.62 0.21
N ASN A 142 -26.20 3.28 0.46
CA ASN A 142 -26.07 4.21 1.58
C ASN A 142 -26.99 5.43 1.40
N ALA A 143 -27.10 5.98 0.18
CA ALA A 143 -28.03 7.06 -0.10
C ALA A 143 -29.50 6.64 0.12
N GLN A 144 -29.85 5.38 -0.15
CA GLN A 144 -31.19 4.85 0.15
C GLN A 144 -31.47 4.81 1.66
N LEU A 145 -30.48 4.51 2.51
CA LEU A 145 -30.65 4.61 3.97
C LEU A 145 -31.04 6.03 4.37
N ASP A 146 -30.31 7.03 3.88
CA ASP A 146 -30.57 8.44 4.17
C ASP A 146 -31.94 8.90 3.65
N GLU A 147 -32.29 8.54 2.41
CA GLU A 147 -33.57 8.88 1.78
C GLU A 147 -34.78 8.35 2.57
N HIS A 148 -34.64 7.15 3.14
CA HIS A 148 -35.69 6.48 3.90
C HIS A 148 -35.60 6.72 5.41
N GLY A 149 -34.64 7.53 5.88
CA GLY A 149 -34.44 7.82 7.30
C GLY A 149 -34.11 6.58 8.14
N ILE A 150 -33.41 5.61 7.55
CA ILE A 150 -32.96 4.37 8.19
C ILE A 150 -31.52 4.59 8.66
N SER A 151 -31.22 4.40 9.94
CA SER A 151 -29.84 4.43 10.40
C SER A 151 -29.18 3.06 10.19
N PHE A 152 -27.85 3.03 10.03
CA PHE A 152 -27.13 1.76 9.94
C PHE A 152 -27.34 0.86 11.19
N GLY A 153 -27.56 1.46 12.37
CA GLY A 153 -27.84 0.71 13.59
C GLY A 153 -29.18 -0.02 13.59
N ASP A 154 -30.06 0.26 12.61
CA ASP A 154 -31.36 -0.40 12.46
C ASP A 154 -31.30 -1.67 11.57
N CYS A 155 -30.14 -2.05 11.03
CA CYS A 155 -29.99 -3.09 9.98
C CYS A 155 -29.66 -4.53 10.44
#